data_AF-A0A3S3QJV1-F1
#
_entry.id   AF-A0A3S3QJV1-F1
#
_cell.length_a   1.000
_cell.length_b   1.000
_cell.length_c   1.000
_cell.angle_alpha   90.00
_cell.angle_beta   90.00
_cell.angle_gamma   90.00
#
_symmetry.space_group_name_H-M   'P 1'
#
loop_
_entity.id
_entity.type
_entity.pdbx_description
1 polymer ?
#
loop_
_entity_poly.entity_id
_entity_poly.type
_entity_poly.pdbx_seq_one_letter_code
_entity_poly.pdbx_strand_id
1 'polypeptide(L)'
;MDNKKTNQDRINELKKKICYAENARDNYREKHAILYQTNSFYLDRLREELGELEMLSIDMAGRDQRKFCRIKIQRAVRIDFSLAQYNGYIDNISLCGSFVKGAFKQSSGDICRIDLKDPALSSGAAAHAIGSIVRVDDDGIAIDFIAMKSKTYLALKTELLTESGDPSVLGDEVVQRNIFEFYDGLVCSSLFRCKRNKIKKMLDYP
;
A
#
# COMPACT_ATOMS: atom_id res chain seq x y z
N MET A 1 11.95 12.60 -28.10
CA MET A 1 12.67 13.09 -26.91
C MET A 1 11.74 12.95 -25.72
N ASP A 2 12.18 12.24 -24.69
CA ASP A 2 11.34 11.69 -23.61
C ASP A 2 10.74 12.74 -22.68
N ASN A 3 9.48 13.13 -22.90
CA ASN A 3 8.68 13.97 -21.98
C ASN A 3 8.71 13.47 -20.52
N LYS A 4 8.88 12.16 -20.29
CA LYS A 4 8.99 11.58 -18.94
C LYS A 4 10.27 11.99 -18.23
N LYS A 5 11.40 12.02 -18.93
CA LYS A 5 12.68 12.45 -18.37
C LYS A 5 12.62 13.92 -17.97
N THR A 6 12.00 14.73 -18.83
CA THR A 6 11.81 16.18 -18.61
C THR A 6 10.89 16.48 -17.42
N ASN A 7 9.80 15.72 -17.24
CA ASN A 7 8.88 15.90 -16.11
C ASN A 7 9.49 15.49 -14.77
N GLN A 8 10.24 14.39 -14.74
CA GLN A 8 10.91 13.97 -13.50
C GLN A 8 12.02 14.95 -13.10
N ASP A 9 12.78 15.46 -14.07
CA ASP A 9 13.78 16.49 -13.83
C ASP A 9 13.13 17.76 -13.27
N ARG A 10 11.96 18.14 -13.80
CA ARG A 10 11.18 19.29 -13.29
C ARG A 10 10.63 19.08 -11.88
N ILE A 11 10.14 17.88 -11.56
CA ILE A 11 9.70 17.51 -10.19
C ILE A 11 10.88 17.63 -9.22
N ASN A 12 12.05 17.11 -9.59
CA ASN A 12 13.24 17.18 -8.77
C ASN A 12 13.74 18.63 -8.59
N GLU A 13 13.63 19.45 -9.63
CA GLU A 13 13.92 20.89 -9.57
C GLU A 13 12.98 21.61 -8.60
N LEU A 14 11.67 21.36 -8.67
CA LEU A 14 10.67 21.97 -7.79
C LEU A 14 10.88 21.57 -6.33
N LYS A 15 11.20 20.30 -6.04
CA LYS A 15 11.52 19.84 -4.67
C LYS A 15 12.71 20.59 -4.07
N LYS A 16 13.76 20.83 -4.87
CA LYS A 16 14.91 21.64 -4.46
C LYS A 16 14.51 23.09 -4.18
N LYS A 17 13.67 23.69 -5.03
CA LYS A 17 13.17 25.07 -4.85
C LYS A 17 12.31 25.22 -3.61
N ILE A 18 11.42 24.27 -3.33
CA ILE A 18 10.59 24.26 -2.12
C ILE A 18 11.48 24.22 -0.87
N CYS A 19 12.45 23.31 -0.82
CA CYS A 19 13.39 23.21 0.31
C CYS A 19 14.16 24.54 0.54
N TYR A 20 14.62 25.18 -0.53
CA TYR A 20 15.28 26.48 -0.42
C TYR A 20 14.31 27.58 0.06
N ALA A 21 13.09 27.61 -0.47
CA ALA A 21 12.05 28.57 -0.09
C ALA A 21 11.59 28.39 1.36
N GLU A 22 11.53 27.16 1.88
CA GLU A 22 11.23 26.85 3.28
C GLU A 22 12.28 27.45 4.21
N ASN A 23 13.56 27.17 3.92
CA ASN A 23 14.68 27.71 4.69
C ASN A 23 14.70 29.24 4.64
N ALA A 24 14.49 29.84 3.46
CA ALA A 24 14.43 31.28 3.31
C ALA A 24 13.25 31.89 4.08
N ARG A 25 12.04 31.32 3.97
CA ARG A 25 10.85 31.74 4.73
C ARG A 25 11.14 31.72 6.23
N ASP A 26 11.65 30.60 6.75
CA ASP A 26 11.81 30.41 8.18
C ASP A 26 12.90 31.33 8.78
N ASN A 27 13.91 31.72 8.00
CA ASN A 27 14.88 32.76 8.39
C ASN A 27 14.24 34.14 8.62
N TYR A 28 13.09 34.43 8.01
CA TYR A 28 12.36 35.69 8.17
C TYR A 28 11.25 35.64 9.21
N ARG A 29 10.91 34.46 9.75
CA ARG A 29 9.75 34.21 10.63
C ARG A 29 9.64 35.20 11.79
N GLU A 30 10.75 35.52 12.43
CA GLU A 30 10.79 36.38 13.63
C GLU A 30 11.33 37.79 13.34
N LYS A 31 11.88 38.02 12.14
CA LYS A 31 12.63 39.24 11.80
C LYS A 31 11.91 40.15 10.83
N HIS A 32 11.14 39.58 9.89
CA HIS A 32 10.50 40.33 8.81
C HIS A 32 9.17 39.69 8.41
N ALA A 33 8.08 40.09 9.09
CA ALA A 33 6.75 39.52 8.90
C ALA A 33 6.25 39.58 7.45
N ILE A 34 6.50 40.68 6.73
CA ILE A 34 6.11 40.82 5.32
C ILE A 34 6.88 39.81 4.44
N LEU A 35 8.19 39.65 4.64
CA LEU A 35 8.99 38.68 3.88
C LEU A 35 8.60 37.24 4.21
N TYR A 36 8.25 36.96 5.46
CA TYR A 36 7.71 35.66 5.85
C TYR A 36 6.40 35.35 5.11
N GLN A 37 5.45 36.30 5.08
CA GLN A 37 4.18 36.11 4.37
C GLN A 37 4.37 35.95 2.86
N THR A 38 5.18 36.80 2.23
CA THR A 38 5.47 36.72 0.79
C THR A 38 6.11 35.39 0.42
N ASN A 39 7.09 34.92 1.21
CA ASN A 39 7.72 33.62 0.97
C ASN A 39 6.79 32.45 1.25
N SER A 40 5.86 32.58 2.20
CA SER A 40 4.82 31.57 2.45
C SER A 40 3.91 31.42 1.23
N PHE A 41 3.43 32.53 0.67
CA PHE A 41 2.60 32.54 -0.53
C PHE A 41 3.34 31.93 -1.75
N TYR A 42 4.60 32.30 -1.95
CA TYR A 42 5.41 31.72 -3.03
C TYR A 42 5.60 30.21 -2.87
N LEU A 43 5.78 29.75 -1.63
CA LEU A 43 5.95 28.35 -1.31
C LEU A 43 4.67 27.54 -1.51
N ASP A 44 3.51 28.09 -1.17
CA ASP A 44 2.22 27.44 -1.44
C ASP A 44 2.01 27.23 -2.94
N ARG A 45 2.36 28.23 -3.76
CA ARG A 45 2.30 28.14 -5.23
C ARG A 45 3.24 27.07 -5.79
N LEU A 46 4.46 26.95 -5.26
CA LEU A 46 5.39 25.88 -5.68
C LEU A 46 4.88 24.48 -5.32
N ARG A 47 4.21 24.34 -4.17
CA ARG A 47 3.61 23.07 -3.75
C ARG A 47 2.41 22.70 -4.63
N GLU A 48 1.61 23.68 -5.04
CA GLU A 48 0.53 23.49 -6.00
C GLU A 48 1.06 23.03 -7.37
N GLU A 49 2.06 23.72 -7.93
CA GLU A 49 2.70 23.33 -9.21
C GLU A 49 3.31 21.92 -9.14
N LEU A 50 3.95 21.57 -8.01
CA LEU A 50 4.47 20.22 -7.79
C LEU A 50 3.34 19.18 -7.76
N GLY A 51 2.23 19.47 -7.08
CA GLY A 51 1.07 18.58 -7.02
C GLY A 51 0.44 18.35 -8.39
N GLU A 52 0.29 19.40 -9.20
CA GLU A 52 -0.22 19.31 -10.57
C GLU A 52 0.70 18.45 -11.46
N LEU A 53 2.02 18.65 -11.38
CA LEU A 53 2.99 17.87 -12.14
C LEU A 53 3.05 16.40 -11.69
N GLU A 54 2.98 16.14 -10.38
CA GLU A 54 2.90 14.78 -9.86
C GLU A 54 1.60 14.10 -10.33
N MET A 55 0.47 14.80 -10.36
CA MET A 55 -0.80 14.29 -10.94
C MET A 55 -0.70 14.01 -12.45
N LEU A 56 -0.12 14.92 -13.24
CA LEU A 56 0.09 14.71 -14.67
C LEU A 56 1.05 13.54 -14.97
N SER A 57 2.01 13.30 -14.08
CA SER A 57 2.92 12.15 -14.17
C SER A 57 2.21 10.81 -13.93
N ILE A 58 1.18 10.82 -13.09
CA ILE A 58 0.33 9.66 -12.79
C ILE A 58 -0.57 9.34 -14.00
N ASP A 59 -1.13 10.34 -14.67
CA ASP A 59 -1.99 10.12 -15.86
C ASP A 59 -1.22 9.60 -17.09
N MET A 60 0.07 9.96 -17.26
CA MET A 60 0.92 9.41 -18.32
C MET A 60 1.50 8.01 -18.02
N ALA A 61 1.24 7.46 -16.83
CA ALA A 61 1.55 6.08 -16.45
C ALA A 61 0.37 5.12 -16.72
N GLY A 62 -0.48 5.46 -17.68
CA GLY A 62 -1.55 4.60 -18.20
C GLY A 62 -1.02 3.28 -18.76
N ARG A 63 -0.85 2.30 -17.87
CA ARG A 63 -1.17 0.86 -18.04
C ARG A 63 -0.99 0.03 -16.76
N ASP A 64 -0.55 0.62 -15.65
CA ASP A 64 -0.66 -0.04 -14.35
C ASP A 64 -1.07 1.00 -13.28
N GLN A 65 -2.38 1.12 -13.02
CA GLN A 65 -2.91 1.92 -11.89
C GLN A 65 -2.55 1.32 -10.52
N ARG A 66 -1.78 0.23 -10.52
CA ARG A 66 -1.43 -0.50 -9.32
C ARG A 66 -0.45 0.30 -8.51
N LYS A 67 -0.84 0.43 -7.25
CA LYS A 67 -0.08 1.15 -6.23
C LYS A 67 1.14 0.35 -5.76
N PHE A 68 1.14 -0.96 -5.90
CA PHE A 68 2.19 -1.82 -5.35
C PHE A 68 2.65 -2.85 -6.38
N CYS A 69 3.95 -3.13 -6.34
CA CYS A 69 4.56 -4.22 -7.08
C CYS A 69 3.92 -5.54 -6.63
N ARG A 70 3.51 -6.34 -7.61
CA ARG A 70 2.94 -7.66 -7.39
C ARG A 70 3.94 -8.70 -7.81
N ILE A 71 4.30 -9.55 -6.87
CA ILE A 71 5.19 -10.67 -7.12
C ILE A 71 4.34 -11.87 -7.46
N LYS A 72 4.72 -12.56 -8.54
CA LYS A 72 4.09 -13.83 -8.90
C LYS A 72 4.56 -14.88 -7.92
N ILE A 73 3.63 -15.42 -7.14
CA ILE A 73 3.88 -16.49 -6.19
C ILE A 73 2.75 -17.48 -6.38
N GLN A 74 3.08 -18.77 -6.59
CA GLN A 74 2.09 -19.83 -6.66
C GLN A 74 2.02 -20.56 -5.31
N ARG A 75 1.07 -20.17 -4.47
CA ARG A 75 0.89 -20.76 -3.14
C ARG A 75 -0.56 -21.14 -2.90
N ALA A 76 -0.78 -22.36 -2.42
CA ALA A 76 -2.09 -22.79 -1.97
C ALA A 76 -2.54 -21.98 -0.75
N VAL A 77 -3.77 -21.49 -0.78
CA VAL A 77 -4.36 -20.64 0.26
C VAL A 77 -5.75 -21.13 0.61
N ARG A 78 -6.11 -21.03 1.89
CA ARG A 78 -7.49 -21.21 2.35
C ARG A 78 -8.09 -19.83 2.61
N ILE A 79 -9.30 -19.62 2.09
CA ILE A 79 -10.07 -18.40 2.28
C ILE A 79 -11.38 -18.74 2.98
N ASP A 80 -11.67 -18.03 4.06
CA ASP A 80 -12.85 -18.23 4.90
C ASP A 80 -13.72 -16.96 4.91
N PHE A 81 -15.01 -17.13 4.56
CA PHE A 81 -16.04 -16.09 4.54
C PHE A 81 -17.07 -16.28 5.67
N SER A 82 -16.65 -16.82 6.82
CA SER A 82 -17.45 -17.22 8.00
C SER A 82 -18.42 -18.38 7.77
N LEU A 83 -19.18 -18.35 6.66
CA LEU A 83 -20.18 -19.38 6.31
C LEU A 83 -19.68 -20.36 5.25
N ALA A 84 -18.58 -20.03 4.58
CA ALA A 84 -18.05 -20.82 3.48
C ALA A 84 -16.52 -20.75 3.47
N GLN A 85 -15.90 -21.89 3.16
CA GLN A 85 -14.46 -22.02 3.02
C GLN A 85 -14.12 -22.47 1.61
N TYR A 86 -13.07 -21.86 1.06
CA TYR A 86 -12.59 -22.13 -0.28
C TYR A 86 -11.10 -22.41 -0.22
N ASN A 87 -10.66 -23.36 -1.05
CA ASN A 87 -9.25 -23.54 -1.35
C ASN A 87 -8.97 -22.89 -2.70
N GLY A 88 -7.86 -22.16 -2.78
CA GLY A 88 -7.42 -21.51 -4.00
C GLY A 88 -5.91 -21.45 -4.10
N TYR A 89 -5.42 -20.77 -5.12
CA TYR A 89 -4.00 -20.51 -5.32
C TYR A 89 -3.79 -19.02 -5.46
N ILE A 90 -2.91 -18.46 -4.63
CA ILE A 90 -2.37 -17.12 -4.89
C ILE A 90 -1.65 -17.21 -6.23
N ASP A 91 -1.96 -16.29 -7.13
CA ASP A 91 -1.28 -16.13 -8.43
C ASP A 91 -0.24 -15.00 -8.34
N ASN A 92 -0.62 -13.93 -7.64
CA ASN A 92 0.25 -12.80 -7.36
C ASN A 92 -0.13 -12.14 -6.03
N ILE A 93 0.86 -11.55 -5.37
CA ILE A 93 0.72 -10.91 -4.06
C ILE A 93 1.58 -9.66 -3.96
N SER A 94 1.10 -8.71 -3.16
CA SER A 94 1.76 -7.46 -2.81
C SER A 94 1.60 -7.19 -1.32
N LEU A 95 2.17 -6.10 -0.82
CA LEU A 95 2.00 -5.70 0.58
C LEU A 95 0.54 -5.38 0.96
N CYS A 96 -0.29 -4.96 0.00
CA CYS A 96 -1.65 -4.51 0.27
C CYS A 96 -2.75 -5.45 -0.22
N GLY A 97 -2.40 -6.55 -0.86
CA GLY A 97 -3.41 -7.42 -1.44
C GLY A 97 -2.84 -8.53 -2.30
N SER A 98 -3.72 -9.42 -2.74
CA SER A 98 -3.41 -10.57 -3.57
C SER A 98 -4.49 -10.84 -4.61
N PHE A 99 -4.12 -11.60 -5.64
CA PHE A 99 -5.07 -12.24 -6.54
C PHE A 99 -5.05 -13.75 -6.26
N VAL A 100 -6.23 -14.32 -6.03
CA VAL A 100 -6.40 -15.73 -5.73
C VAL A 100 -7.26 -16.38 -6.79
N LYS A 101 -6.70 -17.38 -7.46
CA LYS A 101 -7.39 -18.22 -8.42
C LYS A 101 -8.23 -19.28 -7.72
N GLY A 102 -9.43 -19.50 -8.25
CA GLY A 102 -10.38 -20.46 -7.70
C GLY A 102 -11.82 -20.11 -8.07
N ALA A 103 -12.73 -21.04 -7.80
CA ALA A 103 -14.16 -20.85 -8.02
C ALA A 103 -14.82 -20.27 -6.77
N PHE A 104 -15.05 -18.96 -6.76
CA PHE A 104 -15.64 -18.22 -5.65
C PHE A 104 -17.09 -17.82 -5.97
N LYS A 105 -17.94 -17.76 -4.95
CA LYS A 105 -19.34 -17.30 -5.09
C LYS A 105 -19.57 -15.91 -4.48
N GLN A 106 -18.51 -15.30 -3.99
CA GLN A 106 -18.54 -14.06 -3.24
C GLN A 106 -18.55 -12.85 -4.16
N SER A 107 -18.97 -11.72 -3.63
CA SER A 107 -19.10 -10.45 -4.35
C SER A 107 -18.10 -9.42 -3.83
N SER A 108 -17.87 -8.35 -4.62
CA SER A 108 -17.06 -7.23 -4.16
C SER A 108 -17.63 -6.62 -2.86
N GLY A 109 -16.75 -6.30 -1.92
CA GLY A 109 -17.07 -5.82 -0.59
C GLY A 109 -17.09 -6.91 0.49
N ASP A 110 -17.25 -8.18 0.11
CA ASP A 110 -17.25 -9.29 1.06
C ASP A 110 -15.91 -9.36 1.81
N ILE A 111 -15.98 -9.66 3.12
CA ILE A 111 -14.80 -9.74 3.99
C ILE A 111 -14.44 -11.20 4.19
N CYS A 112 -13.15 -11.51 4.03
CA CYS A 112 -12.61 -12.84 4.27
C CYS A 112 -11.45 -12.84 5.27
N ARG A 113 -11.22 -14.02 5.83
CA ARG A 113 -9.94 -14.41 6.43
C ARG A 113 -9.15 -15.21 5.40
N ILE A 114 -7.86 -14.92 5.32
CA ILE A 114 -6.92 -15.51 4.40
C ILE A 114 -5.85 -16.21 5.24
N ASP A 115 -5.71 -17.52 5.04
CA ASP A 115 -4.71 -18.32 5.72
C ASP A 115 -3.51 -18.51 4.80
N LEU A 116 -2.51 -17.67 5.02
CA LEU A 116 -1.21 -17.77 4.36
C LEU A 116 -0.46 -18.91 5.04
N LYS A 117 -0.47 -20.10 4.44
CA LYS A 117 0.32 -21.22 4.95
C LYS A 117 1.80 -20.83 4.92
N ASP A 118 2.42 -20.82 6.09
CA ASP A 118 3.87 -20.65 6.21
C ASP A 118 4.52 -22.02 5.93
N PRO A 119 5.33 -22.17 4.87
CA PRO A 119 6.01 -23.43 4.59
C PRO A 119 7.09 -23.78 5.64
N ALA A 120 7.57 -22.81 6.43
CA ALA A 120 8.64 -23.00 7.42
C ALA A 120 8.13 -23.33 8.84
N LEU A 121 6.87 -23.06 9.16
CA LEU A 121 6.28 -23.33 10.48
C LEU A 121 5.41 -24.58 10.45
N SER A 122 6.03 -25.73 10.74
CA SER A 122 5.35 -26.99 11.05
C SER A 122 4.54 -26.95 12.35
N SER A 123 4.54 -25.83 13.08
CA SER A 123 3.95 -25.65 14.41
C SER A 123 2.88 -24.54 14.44
N GLY A 124 1.70 -24.79 13.86
CA GLY A 124 0.42 -24.21 14.28
C GLY A 124 0.20 -22.68 14.25
N ALA A 125 1.23 -21.86 14.06
CA ALA A 125 1.13 -20.40 13.96
C ALA A 125 0.86 -20.03 12.50
N ALA A 126 -0.37 -20.25 12.04
CA ALA A 126 -0.76 -19.86 10.69
C ALA A 126 -0.73 -18.34 10.55
N ALA A 127 -0.09 -17.84 9.49
CA ALA A 127 -0.10 -16.42 9.17
C ALA A 127 -1.49 -16.07 8.61
N HIS A 128 -2.18 -15.16 9.28
CA HIS A 128 -3.54 -14.78 8.93
C HIS A 128 -3.61 -13.31 8.52
N ALA A 129 -4.36 -13.06 7.45
CA ALA A 129 -4.78 -11.72 7.06
C ALA A 129 -6.31 -11.67 6.93
N ILE A 130 -6.88 -10.50 7.19
CA ILE A 130 -8.26 -10.16 6.87
C ILE A 130 -8.24 -9.33 5.61
N GLY A 131 -9.10 -9.65 4.65
CA GLY A 131 -9.20 -8.93 3.38
C GLY A 131 -10.63 -8.60 2.98
N SER A 132 -10.76 -7.69 2.02
CA SER A 132 -12.01 -7.39 1.32
C SER A 132 -11.86 -7.74 -0.16
N ILE A 133 -12.89 -8.35 -0.75
CA ILE A 133 -12.92 -8.55 -2.19
C ILE A 133 -13.08 -7.21 -2.89
N VAL A 134 -12.12 -6.83 -3.71
CA VAL A 134 -12.19 -5.61 -4.53
C VAL A 134 -12.56 -5.90 -5.97
N ARG A 135 -12.42 -7.16 -6.42
CA ARG A 135 -12.82 -7.60 -7.75
C ARG A 135 -13.10 -9.10 -7.76
N VAL A 136 -14.07 -9.51 -8.56
CA VAL A 136 -14.37 -10.90 -8.87
C VAL A 136 -14.23 -11.06 -10.37
N ASP A 137 -13.45 -12.04 -10.78
CA ASP A 137 -13.23 -12.44 -12.17
C ASP A 137 -13.65 -13.91 -12.34
N ASP A 138 -13.79 -14.37 -13.58
CA ASP A 138 -14.20 -15.76 -13.85
C ASP A 138 -13.19 -16.80 -13.33
N ASP A 139 -11.91 -16.42 -13.21
CA ASP A 139 -10.82 -17.29 -12.78
C ASP A 139 -10.37 -17.08 -11.33
N GLY A 140 -10.97 -16.12 -10.60
CA GLY A 140 -10.56 -15.82 -9.24
C GLY A 140 -11.10 -14.54 -8.64
N ILE A 141 -10.48 -14.12 -7.55
CA ILE A 141 -10.82 -12.89 -6.81
C ILE A 141 -9.58 -12.06 -6.50
N ALA A 142 -9.72 -10.74 -6.58
CA ALA A 142 -8.75 -9.79 -6.07
C ALA A 142 -9.15 -9.35 -4.67
N ILE A 143 -8.19 -9.38 -3.75
CA ILE A 143 -8.40 -9.13 -2.34
C ILE A 143 -7.46 -8.02 -1.87
N ASP A 144 -8.01 -7.00 -1.25
CA ASP A 144 -7.24 -6.00 -0.52
C ASP A 144 -7.12 -6.40 0.95
N PHE A 145 -5.92 -6.32 1.50
CA PHE A 145 -5.67 -6.61 2.91
C PHE A 145 -6.17 -5.45 3.79
N ILE A 146 -7.13 -5.77 4.65
CA ILE A 146 -7.67 -4.88 5.66
C ILE A 146 -6.78 -4.87 6.88
N ALA A 147 -6.38 -6.05 7.36
CA ALA A 147 -5.62 -6.16 8.60
C ALA A 147 -4.86 -7.47 8.71
N MET A 148 -3.77 -7.47 9.46
CA MET A 148 -3.03 -8.66 9.83
C MET A 148 -2.23 -8.42 11.12
N LYS A 149 -1.72 -9.50 11.74
CA LYS A 149 -0.79 -9.37 12.86
C LYS A 149 0.55 -8.81 12.37
N SER A 150 1.24 -8.00 13.17
CA SER A 150 2.53 -7.39 12.78
C SER A 150 3.59 -8.43 12.41
N LYS A 151 3.56 -9.61 13.05
CA LYS A 151 4.43 -10.73 12.68
C LYS A 151 4.15 -11.24 11.26
N THR A 152 2.86 -11.38 10.91
CA THR A 152 2.43 -11.78 9.56
C THR A 152 2.81 -10.73 8.52
N TYR A 153 2.62 -9.45 8.83
CA TYR A 153 3.04 -8.36 7.95
C TYR A 153 4.55 -8.38 7.71
N LEU A 154 5.35 -8.56 8.76
CA LEU A 154 6.81 -8.61 8.65
C LEU A 154 7.26 -9.82 7.84
N ALA A 155 6.64 -10.99 8.05
CA ALA A 155 6.92 -12.19 7.27
C ALA A 155 6.61 -11.99 5.78
N LEU A 156 5.44 -11.44 5.46
CA LEU A 156 5.06 -11.10 4.09
C LEU A 156 6.01 -10.08 3.47
N LYS A 157 6.37 -9.02 4.21
CA LYS A 157 7.33 -8.02 3.74
C LYS A 157 8.68 -8.64 3.42
N THR A 158 9.20 -9.49 4.31
CA THR A 158 10.47 -10.19 4.09
C THR A 158 10.38 -11.10 2.86
N GLU A 159 9.32 -11.89 2.75
CA GLU A 159 9.09 -12.77 1.60
C GLU A 159 9.05 -11.97 0.28
N LEU A 160 8.32 -10.86 0.25
CA LEU A 160 8.25 -10.02 -0.95
C LEU A 160 9.62 -9.44 -1.32
N LEU A 161 10.40 -8.99 -0.33
CA LEU A 161 11.76 -8.50 -0.58
C LEU A 161 12.68 -9.59 -1.13
N THR A 162 12.57 -10.82 -0.62
CA THR A 162 13.37 -11.98 -1.07
C THR A 162 13.01 -12.42 -2.48
N GLU A 163 11.71 -12.46 -2.80
CA GLU A 163 11.22 -12.94 -4.11
C GLU A 163 11.25 -11.85 -5.20
N SER A 164 11.56 -10.60 -4.84
CA SER A 164 11.62 -9.51 -5.81
C SER A 164 12.91 -9.54 -6.63
N GLY A 165 12.77 -9.35 -7.95
CA GLY A 165 13.93 -9.16 -8.83
C GLY A 165 14.67 -7.84 -8.60
N ASP A 166 14.02 -6.87 -7.95
CA ASP A 166 14.60 -5.59 -7.52
C ASP A 166 14.02 -5.16 -6.15
N PRO A 167 14.72 -5.46 -5.04
CA PRO A 167 14.26 -5.13 -3.69
C PRO A 167 14.16 -3.64 -3.39
N SER A 168 14.84 -2.77 -4.15
CA SER A 168 14.83 -1.32 -3.92
C SER A 168 13.46 -0.71 -4.19
N VAL A 169 12.73 -1.22 -5.20
CA VAL A 169 11.37 -0.77 -5.55
C VAL A 169 10.38 -1.03 -4.41
N LEU A 170 10.47 -2.19 -3.76
CA LEU A 170 9.63 -2.54 -2.60
C LEU A 170 10.01 -1.75 -1.34
N GLY A 171 11.29 -1.43 -1.17
CA GLY A 171 11.77 -0.56 -0.10
C GLY A 171 11.10 0.81 -0.14
N ASP A 172 11.04 1.41 -1.33
CA ASP A 172 10.39 2.71 -1.54
C ASP A 172 8.87 2.65 -1.33
N GLU A 173 8.21 1.57 -1.75
CA GLU A 173 6.75 1.38 -1.53
C GLU A 173 6.37 1.35 -0.03
N VAL A 174 7.22 0.75 0.80
CA VAL A 174 6.99 0.65 2.25
C VAL A 174 7.13 2.01 2.95
N VAL A 175 8.07 2.85 2.49
CA VAL A 175 8.40 4.12 3.13
C VAL A 175 7.48 5.25 2.65
N GLN A 176 7.12 5.26 1.36
CA GLN A 176 6.42 6.38 0.75
C GLN A 176 4.91 6.41 1.03
N ARG A 177 4.33 5.32 1.54
CA ARG A 177 2.87 5.18 1.58
C ARG A 177 2.38 4.82 2.97
N ASN A 178 1.89 5.82 3.69
CA ASN A 178 1.15 5.73 4.96
C ASN A 178 -0.18 4.95 4.85
N ILE A 179 -0.20 3.85 4.11
CA ILE A 179 -1.40 3.04 3.84
C ILE A 179 -1.70 2.15 5.03
N PHE A 180 -0.71 1.85 5.88
CA PHE A 180 -0.91 1.04 7.08
C PHE A 180 -0.72 1.84 8.37
N GLU A 181 -1.64 1.61 9.30
CA GLU A 181 -1.55 2.03 10.70
C GLU A 181 -1.10 0.84 11.55
N PHE A 182 -0.14 1.09 12.44
CA PHE A 182 0.36 0.11 13.39
C PHE A 182 -0.26 0.38 14.76
N TYR A 183 -0.96 -0.60 15.32
CA TYR A 183 -1.59 -0.47 16.63
C TYR A 183 -1.64 -1.81 17.35
N ASP A 184 -1.04 -1.88 18.54
CA ASP A 184 -1.17 -3.01 19.46
C ASP A 184 -0.92 -4.38 18.80
N GLY A 185 0.21 -4.49 18.08
CA GLY A 185 0.60 -5.72 17.38
C GLY A 185 -0.21 -6.04 16.12
N LEU A 186 -1.06 -5.13 15.66
CA LEU A 186 -1.79 -5.21 14.39
C LEU A 186 -1.30 -4.18 13.39
N VAL A 187 -1.42 -4.55 12.12
CA VAL A 187 -1.22 -3.70 10.96
C VAL A 187 -2.56 -3.61 10.25
N CYS A 188 -3.09 -2.40 10.11
CA CYS A 188 -4.41 -2.15 9.53
C CYS A 188 -4.31 -1.18 8.36
N SER A 189 -5.06 -1.42 7.29
CA SER A 189 -5.19 -0.48 6.19
C SER A 189 -5.93 0.78 6.65
N SER A 190 -5.28 1.94 6.52
CA SER A 190 -5.84 3.28 6.76
C SER A 190 -7.01 3.61 5.85
N LEU A 191 -7.11 2.93 4.70
CA LEU A 191 -8.18 3.10 3.73
C LEU A 191 -9.48 2.42 4.17
N PHE A 192 -9.41 1.48 5.11
CA PHE A 192 -10.56 0.70 5.54
C PHE A 192 -11.04 1.15 6.94
N ARG A 193 -12.12 1.93 6.98
CA ARG A 193 -12.75 2.38 8.24
C ARG A 193 -13.65 1.28 8.81
N CYS A 194 -13.07 0.35 9.57
CA CYS A 194 -13.82 -0.63 10.35
C CYS A 194 -13.54 -0.47 11.85
N LYS A 195 -14.52 -0.83 12.69
CA LYS A 195 -14.35 -0.83 14.15
C LYS A 195 -13.23 -1.84 14.50
N ARG A 196 -12.09 -1.34 15.00
CA ARG A 196 -10.88 -2.14 15.30
C ARG A 196 -11.16 -3.36 16.21
N ASN A 197 -12.10 -3.26 17.14
CA ASN A 197 -12.52 -4.38 18.00
C ASN A 197 -13.16 -5.54 17.22
N LYS A 198 -13.82 -5.26 16.09
CA LYS A 198 -14.38 -6.29 15.20
C LYS A 198 -13.25 -7.02 14.47
N ILE A 199 -12.24 -6.29 13.98
CA ILE A 199 -11.06 -6.86 13.31
C ILE A 199 -10.28 -7.79 14.24
N LYS A 200 -10.00 -7.35 15.48
CA LYS A 200 -9.32 -8.18 16.49
C LYS A 200 -10.03 -9.52 16.68
N LYS A 201 -11.35 -9.50 16.87
CA LYS A 201 -12.15 -10.72 17.01
C LYS A 201 -12.06 -11.65 15.80
N MET A 202 -11.92 -11.11 14.58
CA MET A 202 -11.77 -11.93 13.36
C MET A 202 -10.37 -12.55 13.24
N LEU A 203 -9.34 -11.87 13.74
CA LEU A 203 -7.95 -12.36 13.73
C LEU A 203 -7.63 -13.35 14.85
N ASP A 204 -8.37 -13.29 15.96
CA ASP A 204 -8.18 -14.14 17.14
C ASP A 204 -9.24 -15.27 17.22
N TYR A 205 -10.10 -15.41 16.21
CA TYR A 205 -11.02 -16.53 16.11
C TYR A 205 -10.22 -17.81 15.79
N PRO A 206 -10.38 -18.91 16.54
CA PRO A 206 -9.70 -20.18 16.26
C PRO A 206 -10.08 -20.73 14.88
#